data_AF-A0A1G1XM07-F1
#
_entry.id   AF-A0A1G1XM07-F1
#
_cell.length_a   1.000
_cell.length_b   1.000
_cell.length_c   1.000
_cell.angle_alpha   90.00
_cell.angle_beta   90.00
_cell.angle_gamma   90.00
#
_symmetry.space_group_name_H-M   'P 1'
#
loop_
_entity.id
_entity.type
_entity.pdbx_description
1 polymer ?
#
loop_
_entity_poly.entity_id
_entity_poly.type
_entity_poly.pdbx_seq_one_letter_code
_entity_poly.pdbx_strand_id
1 'polypeptide(L)'
;MTSKKTRLLLSLYQNKLFLVIETGFLILFPLFLLQFKPELLYLRKLVMLFSLLYIWFVMKTQEISLRRIGLTTKNLVDSFKPLFIVIILVAISVALFISFNLHSHFLFIEQVANETQYKPLFVILLGTLLSAFLQEIIFRGYYISRLELISKNRFFLTLWPTIIFSLIHIPFNNITLVIFTFILGVIYANNFLKYRNLISLIISHAILIAILLLQMSLIW
;
A
#
# COMPACT_ATOMS: atom_id res chain seq x y z
N MET A 1 34.02 -6.07 14.87
CA MET A 1 33.36 -7.36 15.21
C MET A 1 31.88 -7.11 15.47
N THR A 2 30.96 -7.69 14.70
CA THR A 2 29.52 -7.59 15.00
C THR A 2 29.18 -8.34 16.28
N SER A 3 28.47 -7.67 17.20
CA SER A 3 28.10 -8.23 18.51
C SER A 3 27.24 -9.49 18.34
N LYS A 4 27.27 -10.40 19.33
CA LYS A 4 26.45 -11.63 19.35
C LYS A 4 24.95 -11.32 19.19
N LYS A 5 24.49 -10.20 19.77
CA LYS A 5 23.11 -9.69 19.66
C LYS A 5 22.76 -9.30 18.21
N THR A 6 23.67 -8.61 17.52
CA THR A 6 23.48 -8.22 16.11
C THR A 6 23.35 -9.45 15.20
N ARG A 7 24.14 -10.51 15.44
CA ARG A 7 24.04 -11.75 14.65
C ARG A 7 22.72 -12.50 14.87
N LEU A 8 22.23 -12.54 16.11
CA LEU A 8 20.95 -13.17 16.41
C LEU A 8 19.79 -12.44 15.72
N LEU A 9 19.77 -11.11 15.78
CA LEU A 9 18.74 -10.30 15.11
C LEU A 9 18.77 -10.47 13.59
N LEU A 10 19.95 -10.52 13.00
CA LEU A 10 20.12 -10.79 11.57
C LEU A 10 19.61 -12.19 11.18
N SER A 11 19.90 -13.20 12.00
CA SER A 11 19.43 -14.57 11.81
C SER A 11 17.90 -14.65 11.84
N LEU A 12 17.25 -14.00 12.80
CA LEU A 12 15.78 -13.91 12.86
C LEU A 12 15.21 -13.19 11.64
N TYR A 13 15.82 -12.07 11.25
CA TYR A 13 15.42 -11.29 10.09
C TYR A 13 15.66 -12.00 8.74
N GLN A 14 16.37 -13.12 8.69
CA GLN A 14 16.48 -13.95 7.48
C GLN A 14 15.63 -15.22 7.56
N ASN A 15 15.10 -15.53 8.73
CA ASN A 15 14.33 -16.73 8.97
C ASN A 15 12.93 -16.66 8.31
N LYS A 16 12.52 -17.76 7.64
CA LYS A 16 11.21 -17.88 6.97
C LYS A 16 10.05 -17.95 7.96
N LEU A 17 10.20 -18.71 9.04
CA LEU A 17 9.19 -18.82 10.10
C LEU A 17 8.94 -17.45 10.75
N PHE A 18 10.02 -16.70 11.02
CA PHE A 18 9.88 -15.35 11.58
C PHE A 18 9.10 -14.42 10.64
N LEU A 19 9.33 -14.48 9.32
CA LEU A 19 8.54 -13.73 8.35
C LEU A 19 7.05 -14.13 8.39
N VAL A 20 6.75 -15.43 8.49
CA VAL A 20 5.36 -15.90 8.56
C VAL A 20 4.68 -15.39 9.83
N ILE A 21 5.36 -15.44 10.98
CA ILE A 21 4.87 -14.90 12.25
C ILE A 21 4.67 -13.39 12.14
N GLU A 22 5.64 -12.66 11.60
CA GLU A 22 5.59 -11.22 11.37
C GLU A 22 4.40 -10.84 10.47
N THR A 23 4.21 -11.57 9.37
CA THR A 23 3.07 -11.40 8.45
C THR A 23 1.74 -11.68 9.16
N GLY A 24 1.70 -12.76 9.95
CA GLY A 24 0.53 -13.12 10.74
C GLY A 24 0.15 -12.03 11.73
N PHE A 25 1.11 -11.52 12.48
CA PHE A 25 0.88 -10.53 13.53
C PHE A 25 0.58 -9.13 12.98
N LEU A 26 1.36 -8.65 12.01
CA LEU A 26 1.23 -7.29 11.49
C LEU A 26 0.07 -7.11 10.52
N ILE A 27 -0.41 -8.21 9.92
CA ILE A 27 -1.35 -8.13 8.80
C ILE A 27 -2.55 -9.05 8.99
N LEU A 28 -2.36 -10.36 9.12
CA LEU A 28 -3.49 -11.29 9.19
C LEU A 28 -4.30 -11.13 10.47
N PHE A 29 -3.67 -10.83 11.60
CA PHE A 29 -4.35 -10.64 12.87
C PHE A 29 -5.24 -9.38 12.87
N PRO A 30 -4.76 -8.18 12.45
CA PRO A 30 -5.65 -7.04 12.23
C PRO A 30 -6.83 -7.34 11.32
N LEU A 31 -6.62 -8.11 10.24
CA LEU A 31 -7.71 -8.48 9.33
C LEU A 31 -8.74 -9.40 9.96
N PHE A 32 -8.26 -10.43 10.66
CA PHE A 32 -9.11 -11.32 11.42
C PHE A 32 -9.94 -10.54 12.44
N LEU A 33 -9.33 -9.62 13.18
CA LEU A 33 -10.05 -8.75 14.12
C LEU A 33 -11.12 -7.90 13.43
N LEU A 34 -10.81 -7.28 12.29
CA LEU A 34 -11.76 -6.45 11.55
C LEU A 34 -12.94 -7.24 10.98
N GLN A 35 -12.81 -8.55 10.76
CA GLN A 35 -13.92 -9.41 10.35
C GLN A 35 -14.97 -9.56 11.47
N PHE A 36 -14.55 -9.65 12.73
CA PHE A 36 -15.47 -9.79 13.88
C PHE A 36 -15.83 -8.45 14.54
N LYS A 37 -14.99 -7.43 14.32
CA LYS A 37 -15.11 -6.09 14.90
C LYS A 37 -14.88 -5.01 13.85
N PRO A 38 -15.78 -4.86 12.84
CA PRO A 38 -15.63 -3.88 11.78
C PRO A 38 -15.53 -2.44 12.29
N GLU A 39 -16.10 -2.16 13.47
CA GLU A 39 -15.98 -0.87 14.14
C GLU A 39 -14.53 -0.46 14.38
N LEU A 40 -13.58 -1.39 14.51
CA LEU A 40 -12.17 -1.06 14.72
C LEU A 40 -11.49 -0.44 13.48
N LEU A 41 -12.19 -0.35 12.34
CA LEU A 41 -11.65 0.24 11.11
C LEU A 41 -11.23 1.72 11.27
N TYR A 42 -11.76 2.45 12.27
CA TYR A 42 -11.28 3.80 12.58
C TYR A 42 -9.82 3.82 13.08
N LEU A 43 -9.34 2.72 13.67
CA LEU A 43 -7.96 2.56 14.15
C LEU A 43 -6.95 2.27 13.04
N ARG A 44 -7.37 2.08 11.79
CA ARG A 44 -6.47 1.70 10.68
C ARG A 44 -5.27 2.64 10.52
N LYS A 45 -5.46 3.94 10.74
CA LYS A 45 -4.37 4.95 10.68
C LYS A 45 -3.34 4.73 11.79
N LEU A 46 -3.80 4.38 12.98
CA LEU A 46 -2.94 4.06 14.12
C LEU A 46 -2.16 2.76 13.89
N VAL A 47 -2.82 1.73 13.34
CA VAL A 47 -2.16 0.47 12.95
C VAL A 47 -1.06 0.72 11.93
N MET A 48 -1.33 1.51 10.88
CA MET A 48 -0.30 1.88 9.89
C MET A 48 0.86 2.68 10.50
N LEU A 49 0.58 3.57 11.47
CA LEU A 49 1.61 4.32 12.18
C LEU A 49 2.51 3.41 13.03
N PHE A 50 1.92 2.46 13.77
CA PHE A 50 2.70 1.47 14.52
C PHE A 50 3.52 0.56 13.60
N SER A 51 2.99 0.19 12.44
CA SER A 51 3.74 -0.53 11.41
C SER A 51 4.96 0.26 10.91
N LEU A 52 4.86 1.58 10.75
CA LEU A 52 6.03 2.40 10.44
C LEU A 52 7.07 2.40 11.56
N LEU A 53 6.65 2.52 12.82
CA LEU A 53 7.57 2.48 13.96
C LEU A 53 8.31 1.15 14.02
N TYR A 54 7.58 0.04 13.78
CA TYR A 54 8.16 -1.28 13.65
C TYR A 54 9.17 -1.36 12.49
N ILE A 55 8.79 -0.92 11.29
CA ILE A 55 9.68 -0.92 10.12
C ILE A 55 10.93 -0.09 10.40
N TRP A 56 10.79 1.10 10.99
CA TRP A 56 11.91 1.95 11.35
C TRP A 56 12.85 1.25 12.33
N PHE A 57 12.31 0.60 13.37
CA PHE A 57 13.10 -0.20 14.32
C PHE A 57 13.86 -1.33 13.62
N VAL A 58 13.20 -2.08 12.74
CA VAL A 58 13.86 -3.14 11.95
C VAL A 58 14.94 -2.56 11.05
N MET A 59 14.67 -1.45 10.35
CA MET A 59 15.65 -0.81 9.49
C MET A 59 16.89 -0.34 10.24
N LYS A 60 16.72 0.19 11.45
CA LYS A 60 17.83 0.60 12.31
C LYS A 60 18.62 -0.59 12.84
N THR A 61 17.96 -1.65 13.28
CA THR A 61 18.64 -2.84 13.83
C THR A 61 19.33 -3.69 12.76
N GLN A 62 18.81 -3.68 11.53
CA GLN A 62 19.32 -4.45 10.39
C GLN A 62 20.16 -3.62 9.41
N GLU A 63 20.43 -2.35 9.74
CA GLU A 63 21.19 -1.40 8.90
C GLU A 63 20.67 -1.32 7.46
N ILE A 64 19.34 -1.39 7.30
CA ILE A 64 18.69 -1.33 5.98
C ILE A 64 18.67 0.13 5.53
N SER A 65 19.32 0.41 4.41
CA SER A 65 19.34 1.74 3.81
C SER A 65 17.98 2.10 3.17
N LEU A 66 17.68 3.41 3.14
CA LEU A 66 16.49 3.95 2.45
C LEU A 66 16.46 3.54 0.96
N ARG A 67 17.63 3.45 0.33
CA ARG A 67 17.76 3.02 -1.08
C ARG A 67 17.29 1.58 -1.28
N ARG A 68 17.51 0.68 -0.31
CA ARG A 68 17.09 -0.72 -0.40
C ARG A 68 15.57 -0.86 -0.46
N ILE A 69 14.87 -0.04 0.32
CA ILE A 69 13.40 0.05 0.30
C ILE A 69 12.87 0.94 -0.83
N GLY A 70 13.73 1.41 -1.74
CA GLY A 70 13.35 2.17 -2.93
C GLY A 70 13.06 3.65 -2.71
N LEU A 71 13.32 4.21 -1.52
CA LEU A 71 13.29 5.66 -1.30
C LEU A 71 14.50 6.30 -1.97
N THR A 72 14.37 6.58 -3.27
CA THR A 72 15.42 7.13 -4.12
C THR A 72 14.82 7.86 -5.32
N THR A 73 15.57 8.80 -5.89
CA THR A 73 15.23 9.47 -7.15
C THR A 73 15.77 8.75 -8.39
N LYS A 74 16.56 7.68 -8.21
CA LYS A 74 17.07 6.89 -9.33
C LYS A 74 15.93 6.24 -10.12
N ASN A 75 15.99 6.31 -11.45
CA ASN A 75 14.98 5.78 -12.37
C ASN A 75 13.56 6.36 -12.15
N LEU A 76 13.42 7.52 -11.50
CA LEU A 76 12.11 8.07 -11.13
C LEU A 76 11.20 8.23 -12.36
N VAL A 77 11.72 8.87 -13.41
CA VAL A 77 10.97 9.12 -14.65
C VAL A 77 10.60 7.80 -15.34
N ASP A 78 11.53 6.86 -15.46
CA ASP A 78 11.27 5.58 -16.13
C ASP A 78 10.30 4.68 -15.36
N SER A 79 10.33 4.76 -14.03
CA SER A 79 9.35 4.12 -13.15
C SER A 79 7.98 4.76 -13.28
N PHE A 80 7.91 6.09 -13.42
CA PHE A 80 6.65 6.82 -13.48
C PHE A 80 5.93 6.71 -14.82
N LYS A 81 6.65 6.61 -15.95
CA LYS A 81 6.07 6.47 -17.32
C LYS A 81 4.93 5.45 -17.41
N PRO A 82 5.11 4.16 -17.05
CA PRO A 82 4.02 3.18 -17.13
C PRO A 82 2.91 3.44 -16.11
N LEU A 83 3.22 4.05 -14.96
CA LEU A 83 2.23 4.41 -13.95
C LEU A 83 1.35 5.56 -14.42
N PHE A 84 1.91 6.49 -15.18
CA PHE A 84 1.18 7.60 -15.77
C PHE A 84 0.09 7.11 -16.74
N ILE A 85 0.38 6.09 -17.54
CA ILE A 85 -0.62 5.46 -18.42
C ILE A 85 -1.78 4.91 -17.58
N VAL A 86 -1.50 4.23 -16.47
CA VAL A 86 -2.54 3.71 -15.57
C VAL A 86 -3.37 4.86 -14.97
N ILE A 87 -2.74 5.96 -14.56
CA ILE A 87 -3.45 7.16 -14.06
C ILE A 87 -4.41 7.69 -15.12
N ILE A 88 -3.97 7.84 -16.37
CA ILE A 88 -4.81 8.35 -17.46
C ILE A 88 -5.97 7.39 -17.74
N LEU A 89 -5.73 6.07 -17.79
CA LEU A 89 -6.79 5.09 -18.02
C LEU A 89 -7.84 5.13 -16.90
N VAL A 90 -7.42 5.24 -15.64
CA VAL A 90 -8.34 5.35 -14.51
C VAL A 90 -9.11 6.67 -14.55
N ALA A 91 -8.43 7.79 -14.83
CA ALA A 91 -9.07 9.10 -14.93
C ALA A 91 -10.13 9.16 -16.04
N ILE A 92 -9.82 8.63 -17.23
CA ILE A 92 -10.77 8.51 -18.34
C ILE A 92 -11.94 7.62 -17.94
N SER A 93 -11.66 6.47 -17.32
CA SER A 93 -12.71 5.55 -16.87
C SER A 93 -13.67 6.26 -15.91
N VAL A 94 -13.14 6.94 -14.87
CA VAL A 94 -13.94 7.71 -13.91
C VAL A 94 -14.73 8.82 -14.59
N ALA A 95 -14.12 9.57 -15.52
CA ALA A 95 -14.81 10.62 -16.26
C ALA A 95 -15.99 10.08 -17.09
N LEU A 96 -15.82 8.93 -17.75
CA LEU A 96 -16.89 8.26 -18.50
C LEU A 96 -18.02 7.79 -17.57
N PHE A 97 -17.69 7.20 -16.42
CA PHE A 97 -18.67 6.79 -15.42
C PHE A 97 -19.53 7.98 -14.95
N ILE A 98 -18.91 9.14 -14.73
CA ILE A 98 -19.59 10.39 -14.38
C ILE A 98 -20.45 10.88 -15.55
N SER A 99 -19.92 10.94 -16.78
CA SER A 99 -20.65 11.50 -17.94
C SER A 99 -21.90 10.69 -18.32
N PHE A 100 -21.89 9.37 -18.09
CA PHE A 100 -23.03 8.50 -18.36
C PHE A 100 -24.00 8.38 -17.17
N ASN A 101 -23.82 9.17 -16.10
CA ASN A 101 -24.60 9.08 -14.86
C ASN A 101 -24.66 7.66 -14.29
N LEU A 102 -23.59 6.87 -14.50
CA LEU A 102 -23.45 5.52 -13.97
C LEU A 102 -23.03 5.60 -12.50
N HIS A 103 -23.84 6.29 -11.70
CA HIS A 103 -23.73 6.47 -10.25
C HIS A 103 -23.87 5.12 -9.57
N SER A 104 -22.81 4.33 -9.66
CA SER A 104 -22.75 2.99 -9.11
C SER A 104 -21.92 3.02 -7.84
N HIS A 105 -22.30 2.20 -6.88
CA HIS A 105 -21.48 1.84 -5.72
C HIS A 105 -20.15 1.13 -6.12
N PHE A 106 -19.80 1.11 -7.41
CA PHE A 106 -18.71 0.35 -7.98
C PHE A 106 -17.37 0.68 -7.30
N LEU A 107 -17.11 1.94 -6.98
CA LEU A 107 -15.93 2.34 -6.19
C LEU A 107 -16.26 3.25 -5.01
N PHE A 108 -17.54 3.45 -4.70
CA PHE A 108 -17.97 4.23 -3.53
C PHE A 108 -17.63 3.47 -2.25
N ILE A 109 -17.04 4.17 -1.28
CA ILE A 109 -16.70 3.63 0.04
C ILE A 109 -17.29 4.60 1.06
N GLU A 110 -18.43 4.23 1.63
CA GLU A 110 -19.22 5.08 2.53
C GLU A 110 -18.40 5.59 3.72
N GLN A 111 -17.61 4.70 4.34
CA GLN A 111 -16.79 5.06 5.50
C GLN A 111 -15.74 6.13 5.15
N VAL A 112 -15.22 6.12 3.92
CA VAL A 112 -14.21 7.10 3.47
C VAL A 112 -14.90 8.40 3.06
N ALA A 113 -16.04 8.33 2.36
CA ALA A 113 -16.82 9.50 1.99
C ALA A 113 -17.22 10.31 3.24
N ASN A 114 -17.77 9.66 4.25
CA ASN A 114 -18.17 10.29 5.52
C ASN A 114 -17.00 10.96 6.25
N GLU A 115 -15.79 10.36 6.21
CA GLU A 115 -14.60 10.96 6.80
C GLU A 115 -14.09 12.20 6.05
N THR A 116 -14.51 12.41 4.80
CA THR A 116 -13.99 13.46 3.90
C THR A 116 -15.00 14.57 3.57
N GLN A 117 -16.30 14.34 3.76
CA GLN A 117 -17.40 15.19 3.29
C GLN A 117 -17.27 16.68 3.65
N TYR A 118 -16.68 17.01 4.80
CA TYR A 118 -16.56 18.40 5.29
C TYR A 118 -15.11 18.88 5.42
N LYS A 119 -14.15 18.13 4.89
CA LYS A 119 -12.73 18.50 5.00
C LYS A 119 -12.32 19.40 3.84
N PRO A 120 -11.49 20.43 4.09
CA PRO A 120 -10.89 21.22 3.02
C PRO A 120 -10.10 20.32 2.06
N LEU A 121 -10.13 20.66 0.76
CA LEU A 121 -9.45 19.88 -0.29
C LEU A 121 -7.98 19.61 0.05
N PHE A 122 -7.27 20.61 0.57
CA PHE A 122 -5.87 20.46 0.98
C PHE A 122 -5.68 19.36 2.05
N VAL A 123 -6.60 19.26 3.02
CA VAL A 123 -6.55 18.22 4.07
C VAL A 123 -6.81 16.83 3.47
N ILE A 124 -7.72 16.75 2.52
CA ILE A 124 -8.00 15.51 1.78
C ILE A 124 -6.73 15.06 1.02
N LEU A 125 -6.13 15.95 0.23
CA LEU A 125 -4.93 15.65 -0.56
C LEU A 125 -3.72 15.29 0.31
N LEU A 126 -3.53 15.97 1.44
CA LEU A 126 -2.46 15.60 2.38
C LEU A 126 -2.72 14.23 3.00
N GLY A 127 -3.98 13.93 3.33
CA GLY A 127 -4.40 12.64 3.85
C GLY A 127 -4.20 11.50 2.85
N THR A 128 -4.49 11.71 1.56
CA THR A 128 -4.25 10.70 0.51
C THR A 128 -2.76 10.46 0.29
N LEU A 129 -1.95 11.53 0.27
CA LEU A 129 -0.50 11.41 0.14
C LEU A 129 0.11 10.65 1.32
N LEU A 130 -0.29 10.98 2.55
CA LEU A 130 0.19 10.28 3.73
C LEU A 130 -0.26 8.81 3.73
N SER A 131 -1.50 8.53 3.35
CA SER A 131 -2.02 7.16 3.24
C SER A 131 -1.24 6.34 2.20
N ALA A 132 -1.03 6.90 1.01
CA ALA A 132 -0.22 6.29 -0.04
C ALA A 132 1.22 6.04 0.41
N PHE A 133 1.85 7.03 1.06
CA PHE A 133 3.19 6.91 1.61
C PHE A 133 3.30 5.74 2.59
N LEU A 134 2.38 5.64 3.56
CA LEU A 134 2.35 4.57 4.55
C LEU A 134 2.22 3.20 3.90
N GLN A 135 1.23 3.06 3.01
CA GLN A 135 0.94 1.79 2.35
C GLN A 135 2.10 1.33 1.46
N GLU A 136 2.65 2.22 0.62
CA GLU A 136 3.74 1.84 -0.27
C GLU A 136 5.02 1.49 0.51
N ILE A 137 5.35 2.23 1.58
CA ILE A 137 6.50 1.87 2.44
C ILE A 137 6.33 0.48 3.04
N ILE A 138 5.15 0.16 3.56
CA ILE A 138 4.90 -1.14 4.19
C ILE A 138 5.00 -2.26 3.15
N PHE A 139 4.20 -2.20 2.08
CA PHE A 139 4.04 -3.32 1.16
C PHE A 139 5.14 -3.43 0.12
N ARG A 140 5.56 -2.31 -0.49
CA ARG A 140 6.54 -2.32 -1.58
C ARG A 140 7.93 -2.10 -1.03
N GLY A 141 8.11 -1.07 -0.21
CA GLY A 141 9.41 -0.73 0.37
C GLY A 141 9.96 -1.85 1.25
N TYR A 142 9.28 -2.11 2.36
CA TYR A 142 9.73 -3.05 3.38
C TYR A 142 9.44 -4.50 3.00
N TYR A 143 8.18 -4.85 2.76
CA TYR A 143 7.76 -6.24 2.69
C TYR A 143 8.31 -6.98 1.46
N ILE A 144 8.33 -6.37 0.26
CA ILE A 144 9.04 -6.96 -0.90
C ILE A 144 10.55 -7.10 -0.61
N SER A 145 11.20 -6.07 -0.07
CA SER A 145 12.64 -6.13 0.27
C SER A 145 12.98 -7.20 1.30
N ARG A 146 12.02 -7.53 2.17
CA ARG A 146 12.10 -8.61 3.15
C ARG A 146 11.93 -9.98 2.49
N LEU A 147 10.95 -10.13 1.61
CA LEU A 147 10.69 -11.37 0.87
C LEU A 147 11.88 -11.76 -0.03
N GLU A 148 12.58 -10.78 -0.61
CA GLU A 148 13.77 -11.02 -1.45
C GLU A 148 14.96 -11.66 -0.71
N LEU A 149 14.95 -11.66 0.62
CA LEU A 149 15.93 -12.37 1.43
C LEU A 149 15.69 -13.88 1.44
N ILE A 150 14.46 -14.32 1.23
CA ILE A 150 14.07 -15.72 1.35
C ILE A 150 13.68 -16.37 0.03
N SER A 151 13.42 -15.57 -1.00
CA SER A 151 13.03 -16.04 -2.33
C SER A 151 13.52 -15.08 -3.42
N LYS A 152 13.90 -15.65 -4.57
CA LYS A 152 14.19 -14.91 -5.82
C LYS A 152 13.08 -15.09 -6.86
N ASN A 153 12.04 -15.85 -6.54
CA ASN A 153 10.94 -16.11 -7.46
C ASN A 153 10.11 -14.83 -7.64
N ARG A 154 10.20 -14.21 -8.82
CA ARG A 154 9.51 -12.96 -9.14
C ARG A 154 7.99 -13.07 -9.00
N PHE A 155 7.40 -14.20 -9.39
CA PHE A 155 5.95 -14.42 -9.26
C PHE A 155 5.51 -14.39 -7.80
N PHE A 156 6.27 -15.03 -6.91
CA PHE A 156 6.04 -14.96 -5.47
C PHE A 156 6.21 -13.54 -4.92
N LEU A 157 7.29 -12.85 -5.30
CA LEU A 157 7.57 -11.46 -4.88
C LEU A 157 6.52 -10.46 -5.37
N THR A 158 5.82 -10.76 -6.47
CA THR A 158 4.72 -9.95 -6.99
C THR A 158 3.39 -10.31 -6.34
N LEU A 159 2.99 -11.59 -6.36
CA LEU A 159 1.65 -11.99 -5.95
C LEU A 159 1.45 -11.98 -4.44
N TRP A 160 2.42 -12.48 -3.66
CA TRP A 160 2.26 -12.58 -2.21
C TRP A 160 1.95 -11.24 -1.52
N PRO A 161 2.75 -10.16 -1.70
CA PRO A 161 2.43 -8.86 -1.12
C PRO A 161 1.14 -8.28 -1.71
N THR A 162 0.83 -8.58 -2.97
CA THR A 162 -0.36 -8.05 -3.65
C THR A 162 -1.65 -8.66 -3.11
N ILE A 163 -1.68 -9.99 -2.91
CA ILE A 163 -2.82 -10.70 -2.30
C ILE A 163 -3.09 -10.10 -0.92
N ILE A 164 -2.04 -9.99 -0.10
CA ILE A 164 -2.16 -9.43 1.24
C ILE A 164 -2.68 -7.99 1.18
N PHE A 165 -2.12 -7.15 0.30
CA PHE A 165 -2.56 -5.78 0.11
C PHE A 165 -4.04 -5.69 -0.29
N SER A 166 -4.51 -6.54 -1.21
CA SER A 166 -5.92 -6.54 -1.61
C SER A 166 -6.85 -7.05 -0.51
N LEU A 167 -6.45 -8.07 0.25
CA LEU A 167 -7.26 -8.62 1.34
C LEU A 167 -7.48 -7.61 2.46
N ILE A 168 -6.56 -6.65 2.63
CA ILE A 168 -6.73 -5.54 3.60
C ILE A 168 -7.93 -4.65 3.29
N HIS A 169 -8.44 -4.70 2.06
CA HIS A 169 -9.56 -3.90 1.64
C HIS A 169 -10.92 -4.59 1.85
N ILE A 170 -10.95 -5.87 2.24
CA ILE A 170 -12.21 -6.60 2.52
C ILE A 170 -13.11 -5.87 3.54
N PRO A 171 -12.60 -5.32 4.67
CA PRO A 171 -13.45 -4.64 5.66
C PRO A 171 -14.20 -3.40 5.16
N PHE A 172 -13.87 -2.88 3.97
CA PHE A 172 -14.64 -1.81 3.34
C PHE A 172 -15.92 -2.31 2.65
N ASN A 173 -16.20 -3.62 2.67
CA ASN A 173 -17.38 -4.24 2.08
C ASN A 173 -17.60 -3.89 0.58
N ASN A 174 -16.50 -3.72 -0.16
CA ASN A 174 -16.52 -3.42 -1.58
C ASN A 174 -15.62 -4.40 -2.35
N ILE A 175 -16.22 -5.39 -3.03
CA ILE A 175 -15.48 -6.42 -3.77
C ILE A 175 -14.72 -5.83 -4.96
N THR A 176 -15.28 -4.82 -5.62
CA THR A 176 -14.63 -4.12 -6.74
C THR A 176 -13.34 -3.44 -6.27
N LEU A 177 -13.35 -2.84 -5.08
CA LEU A 177 -12.15 -2.27 -4.47
C LEU A 177 -11.07 -3.35 -4.25
N VAL A 178 -11.45 -4.54 -3.76
CA VAL A 178 -10.51 -5.66 -3.59
C VAL A 178 -9.91 -6.11 -4.93
N ILE A 179 -10.73 -6.24 -5.97
CA ILE A 179 -10.27 -6.62 -7.32
C ILE A 179 -9.34 -5.54 -7.90
N PHE A 180 -9.73 -4.26 -7.80
CA PHE A 180 -8.97 -3.16 -8.35
C PHE A 180 -7.63 -2.96 -7.62
N THR A 181 -7.63 -3.07 -6.28
CA THR A 181 -6.41 -3.02 -5.48
C THR A 181 -5.49 -4.21 -5.73
N PHE A 182 -6.03 -5.38 -6.06
CA PHE A 182 -5.24 -6.52 -6.53
C PHE A 182 -4.55 -6.21 -7.86
N ILE A 183 -5.30 -5.75 -8.87
CA ILE A 183 -4.74 -5.41 -10.20
C ILE A 183 -3.66 -4.32 -10.08
N LEU A 184 -3.97 -3.22 -9.38
CA LEU A 184 -2.99 -2.17 -9.11
C LEU A 184 -1.79 -2.71 -8.33
N GLY A 185 -2.02 -3.61 -7.38
CA GLY A 185 -0.96 -4.19 -6.61
C GLY A 185 0.02 -5.01 -7.44
N VAL A 186 -0.47 -5.77 -8.42
CA VAL A 186 0.39 -6.48 -9.39
C VAL A 186 1.22 -5.49 -10.21
N ILE A 187 0.60 -4.43 -10.71
CA ILE A 187 1.28 -3.39 -11.49
C ILE A 187 2.39 -2.73 -10.66
N TYR A 188 2.08 -2.33 -9.42
CA TYR A 188 3.00 -1.63 -8.54
C TYR A 188 4.13 -2.52 -8.04
N ALA A 189 3.85 -3.77 -7.69
CA ALA A 189 4.89 -4.72 -7.29
C ALA A 189 5.85 -4.99 -8.46
N ASN A 190 5.34 -5.20 -9.67
CA ASN A 190 6.19 -5.38 -10.85
C ASN A 190 7.01 -4.14 -11.20
N ASN A 191 6.42 -2.94 -11.06
CA ASN A 191 7.12 -1.67 -11.25
C ASN A 191 8.24 -1.50 -10.21
N PHE A 192 7.93 -1.73 -8.93
CA PHE A 192 8.90 -1.66 -7.84
C PHE A 192 10.08 -2.61 -8.06
N LEU A 193 9.79 -3.87 -8.41
CA LEU A 193 10.82 -4.89 -8.66
C LEU A 193 11.71 -4.53 -9.85
N LYS A 194 11.17 -3.82 -10.86
CA LYS A 194 11.93 -3.41 -12.06
C LYS A 194 12.78 -2.16 -11.82
N TYR A 195 12.21 -1.12 -11.22
CA TYR A 195 12.84 0.20 -11.16
C TYR A 195 13.42 0.57 -9.80
N ARG A 196 12.94 -0.10 -8.74
CA ARG A 196 13.27 0.16 -7.33
C ARG A 196 13.08 1.63 -6.93
N ASN A 197 11.98 2.22 -7.36
CA ASN A 197 11.60 3.58 -7.03
C ASN A 197 10.25 3.57 -6.32
N LEU A 198 10.25 3.97 -5.05
CA LEU A 198 9.05 4.04 -4.22
C LEU A 198 8.36 5.40 -4.35
N ILE A 199 9.12 6.46 -4.66
CA ILE A 199 8.60 7.82 -4.78
C ILE A 199 7.58 7.89 -5.93
N SER A 200 7.88 7.30 -7.08
CA SER A 200 6.96 7.19 -8.22
C SER A 200 5.66 6.47 -7.86
N LEU A 201 5.74 5.40 -7.08
CA LEU A 201 4.59 4.62 -6.62
C LEU A 201 3.74 5.43 -5.64
N ILE A 202 4.36 6.11 -4.68
CA ILE A 202 3.67 6.96 -3.70
C ILE A 202 2.90 8.07 -4.42
N ILE A 203 3.55 8.76 -5.37
CA ILE A 203 2.92 9.83 -6.15
C ILE A 203 1.77 9.27 -6.98
N SER A 204 2.00 8.17 -7.70
CA SER A 204 0.95 7.54 -8.52
C SER A 204 -0.24 7.10 -7.67
N HIS A 205 0.01 6.45 -6.54
CA HIS A 205 -1.02 5.97 -5.63
C HIS A 205 -1.83 7.13 -5.05
N ALA A 206 -1.16 8.19 -4.58
CA ALA A 206 -1.81 9.38 -4.05
C ALA A 206 -2.73 10.05 -5.09
N ILE A 207 -2.28 10.15 -6.35
CA ILE A 207 -3.08 10.67 -7.46
C ILE A 207 -4.31 9.79 -7.71
N LEU A 208 -4.14 8.47 -7.77
CA LEU A 208 -5.27 7.55 -7.98
C LEU A 208 -6.30 7.65 -6.85
N ILE A 209 -5.86 7.71 -5.58
CA ILE A 209 -6.79 7.91 -4.46
C ILE A 209 -7.50 9.26 -4.59
N ALA A 210 -6.78 10.33 -4.95
CA ALA A 210 -7.38 11.65 -5.11
C ALA A 210 -8.45 11.68 -6.21
N ILE A 211 -8.21 11.04 -7.36
CA ILE A 211 -9.20 10.90 -8.45
C ILE A 211 -10.47 10.21 -7.94
N LEU A 212 -10.32 9.09 -7.22
CA LEU A 212 -11.45 8.34 -6.69
C LEU A 212 -12.23 9.12 -5.62
N LEU A 213 -11.55 9.86 -4.75
CA LEU A 213 -12.22 10.70 -3.75
C LEU A 213 -12.97 11.89 -4.38
N LEU A 214 -12.38 12.50 -5.40
CA LEU A 214 -13.06 13.59 -6.13
C LEU A 214 -14.35 13.09 -6.78
N GLN A 215 -14.34 11.87 -7.36
CA GLN A 215 -15.56 11.23 -7.85
C GLN A 215 -16.61 11.12 -6.74
N MET A 216 -16.25 10.66 -5.54
CA MET A 216 -17.19 10.55 -4.42
C MET A 216 -17.78 11.90 -3.99
N SER A 217 -17.01 13.00 -4.11
CA SER A 217 -17.47 14.35 -3.75
C SER A 217 -18.39 15.01 -4.78
N LEU A 218 -18.40 14.54 -6.03
CA LEU A 218 -19.22 15.09 -7.12
C LEU A 218 -20.60 14.42 -7.26
N ILE A 219 -20.86 13.37 -6.49
CA ILE A 219 -22.10 12.56 -6.53
C ILE A 219 -23.16 13.10 -5.53
N TRP A 220 -22.87 14.21 -4.85
CA TRP A 220 -23.74 14.91 -3.90
C TRP A 220 -23.95 16.36 -4.32
#